data_AF-A0A1C5ZA44-F1
#
_entry.id   AF-A0A1C5ZA44-F1
#
_cell.length_a   1.000
_cell.length_b   1.000
_cell.length_c   1.000
_cell.angle_alpha   90.00
_cell.angle_beta   90.00
_cell.angle_gamma   90.00
#
_symmetry.space_group_name_H-M   'P 1'
#
loop_
_entity.id
_entity.type
_entity.pdbx_description
1 polymer ?
#
loop_
_entity_poly.entity_id
_entity_poly.type
_entity_poly.pdbx_seq_one_letter_code
_entity_poly.pdbx_strand_id
1 'polypeptide(L)'
;MLDKNGIEIRTGQVVKVSGAFFQNDNGLYYVEHSPGDPTWSGHDYCLKKVCKDGRLSKSTRNICFWPIGAFTNDRVKNAKANAWNREHSEIEVVTISDMSWILGRFREKLEQTAKDVQRHTWDFGEDDTMVQKEKAIQSHYEGVIRFIEGKEF
;
A
#
# COMPACT_ATOMS: atom_id res chain seq x y z
N MET A 1 10.23 -2.28 6.91
CA MET A 1 11.03 -1.03 6.93
C MET A 1 10.48 -0.13 8.02
N LEU A 2 11.35 0.57 8.74
CA LEU A 2 10.94 1.55 9.74
C LEU A 2 10.75 2.93 9.09
N ASP A 3 9.79 3.69 9.59
CA ASP A 3 9.66 5.11 9.29
C ASP A 3 10.74 5.93 10.01
N LYS A 4 10.74 7.26 9.81
CA LYS A 4 11.74 8.14 10.45
C LYS A 4 11.72 8.13 11.99
N ASN A 5 10.61 7.67 12.59
CA ASN A 5 10.41 7.61 14.04
C ASN A 5 10.65 6.17 14.59
N GLY A 6 11.09 5.23 13.75
CA GLY A 6 11.34 3.84 14.17
C GLY A 6 10.09 2.95 14.19
N ILE A 7 8.97 3.40 13.63
CA ILE A 7 7.72 2.63 13.55
C ILE A 7 7.75 1.76 12.30
N GLU A 8 7.43 0.48 12.43
CA GLU A 8 7.31 -0.41 11.28
C GLU A 8 6.12 -0.01 10.39
N ILE A 9 6.41 0.19 9.10
CA ILE A 9 5.41 0.51 8.08
C ILE A 9 4.72 -0.78 7.64
N ARG A 10 3.39 -0.79 7.70
CA ARG A 10 2.52 -1.92 7.38
C ARG A 10 1.37 -1.54 6.46
N THR A 11 0.86 -2.52 5.73
CA THR A 11 -0.30 -2.38 4.85
C THR A 11 -1.53 -1.92 5.65
N GLY A 12 -2.26 -0.95 5.11
CA GLY A 12 -3.41 -0.33 5.78
C GLY A 12 -3.09 0.91 6.62
N GLN A 13 -1.81 1.17 6.95
CA GLN A 13 -1.43 2.42 7.60
C GLN A 13 -1.49 3.61 6.65
N VAL A 14 -1.60 4.81 7.23
CA VAL A 14 -1.41 6.07 6.51
C VAL A 14 -0.01 6.59 6.81
N VAL A 15 0.67 7.02 5.77
CA VAL A 15 2.02 7.58 5.82
C VAL A 15 2.05 8.96 5.19
N LYS A 16 2.91 9.82 5.71
CA LYS A 16 3.25 11.11 5.13
C LYS A 16 4.63 11.00 4.50
N VAL A 17 4.71 11.35 3.22
CA VAL A 17 5.96 11.49 2.48
C VAL A 17 6.33 12.97 2.37
N SER A 18 7.58 13.29 2.71
CA SER A 18 8.16 14.64 2.62
C SER A 18 9.58 14.62 2.06
N GLY A 19 10.07 15.76 1.56
CA GLY A 19 11.45 15.91 1.05
C GLY A 19 11.69 15.31 -0.34
N ALA A 20 10.66 14.77 -0.99
CA ALA A 20 10.76 14.22 -2.33
C ALA A 20 11.08 15.30 -3.38
N PHE A 21 11.90 14.93 -4.37
CA PHE A 21 12.35 15.80 -5.46
C PHE A 21 11.19 16.39 -6.27
N PHE A 22 10.19 15.56 -6.61
CA PHE A 22 8.97 16.04 -7.25
C PHE A 22 7.95 16.43 -6.19
N GLN A 23 7.46 17.67 -6.26
CA GLN A 23 6.49 18.17 -5.29
C GLN A 23 5.22 17.31 -5.18
N ASN A 24 4.82 16.64 -6.27
CA ASN A 24 3.65 15.77 -6.27
C ASN A 24 3.83 14.48 -5.46
N ASP A 25 5.06 14.03 -5.23
CA ASP A 25 5.31 12.81 -4.45
C ASP A 25 5.26 13.08 -2.95
N ASN A 26 5.32 14.36 -2.57
CA ASN A 26 5.04 14.78 -1.20
C ASN A 26 3.51 14.78 -0.94
N GLY A 27 3.11 14.21 0.20
CA GLY A 27 1.70 14.13 0.56
C GLY A 27 1.38 13.00 1.54
N LEU A 28 0.08 12.77 1.72
CA LEU A 28 -0.45 11.67 2.50
C LEU A 28 -0.78 10.51 1.56
N TYR A 29 -0.45 9.30 2.00
CA TYR A 29 -0.70 8.06 1.29
C TYR A 29 -1.19 7.01 2.26
N TYR A 30 -2.03 6.07 1.81
CA TYR A 30 -2.14 4.79 2.52
C TYR A 30 -1.20 3.76 1.88
N VAL A 31 -0.71 2.84 2.70
CA VAL A 31 0.09 1.71 2.25
C VAL A 31 -0.86 0.67 1.67
N GLU A 32 -0.87 0.56 0.34
CA GLU A 32 -1.71 -0.42 -0.36
C GLU A 32 -1.08 -1.81 -0.32
N HIS A 33 0.25 -1.87 -0.47
CA HIS A 33 1.01 -3.10 -0.39
C HIS A 33 2.36 -2.88 0.30
N SER A 34 2.73 -3.80 1.17
CA SER A 34 4.05 -3.91 1.80
C SER A 34 4.85 -5.02 1.13
N PRO A 35 6.19 -4.94 1.13
CA PRO A 35 7.04 -6.04 0.69
C PRO A 35 6.72 -7.32 1.49
N GLY A 36 6.42 -8.42 0.79
CA GLY A 36 6.04 -9.69 1.40
C GLY A 36 4.52 -9.93 1.53
N ASP A 37 3.68 -8.93 1.22
CA ASP A 37 2.24 -9.17 1.13
C ASP A 37 1.94 -10.25 0.06
N PRO A 38 0.99 -11.17 0.31
CA PRO A 38 0.69 -12.25 -0.65
C PRO A 38 0.27 -11.78 -2.05
N THR A 39 -0.20 -10.54 -2.17
CA THR A 39 -0.62 -9.91 -3.43
C THR A 39 0.45 -9.07 -4.10
N TRP A 40 1.66 -9.02 -3.53
CA TRP A 40 2.69 -8.08 -3.92
C TRP A 40 3.99 -8.79 -4.28
N SER A 41 4.42 -8.64 -5.53
CA SER A 41 5.70 -9.15 -6.03
C SER A 41 6.83 -8.12 -5.96
N GLY A 42 6.52 -6.87 -5.60
CA GLY A 42 7.50 -5.81 -5.47
C GLY A 42 8.29 -5.88 -4.17
N HIS A 43 9.50 -5.34 -4.20
CA HIS A 43 10.36 -5.20 -3.01
C HIS A 43 10.17 -3.85 -2.30
N ASP A 44 9.50 -2.91 -2.97
CA ASP A 44 9.17 -1.58 -2.47
C ASP A 44 7.73 -1.54 -1.95
N TYR A 45 7.39 -0.59 -1.09
CA TYR A 45 6.01 -0.36 -0.68
C TYR A 45 5.23 0.33 -1.80
N CYS A 46 4.01 -0.14 -2.08
CA CYS A 46 3.07 0.55 -2.97
C CYS A 46 2.18 1.49 -2.16
N LEU A 47 2.24 2.78 -2.49
CA LEU A 47 1.52 3.83 -1.79
C LEU A 47 0.46 4.46 -2.69
N LYS A 48 -0.72 4.72 -2.12
CA LYS A 48 -1.83 5.39 -2.82
C LYS A 48 -2.21 6.69 -2.12
N LYS A 49 -2.13 7.78 -2.88
CA LYS A 49 -2.30 9.14 -2.38
C LYS A 49 -3.71 9.36 -1.88
N VAL A 50 -3.83 9.95 -0.70
CA VAL A 50 -5.10 10.30 -0.06
C VAL A 50 -5.15 11.77 0.29
N CYS A 51 -6.38 12.27 0.36
CA CYS A 51 -6.68 13.57 0.90
C CYS A 51 -6.64 13.52 2.45
N LYS A 52 -6.69 14.68 3.10
CA LYS A 52 -6.69 14.77 4.58
C LYS A 52 -7.89 14.08 5.24
N ASP A 53 -8.97 13.91 4.49
CA ASP A 53 -10.19 13.19 4.90
C ASP A 53 -10.10 11.67 4.65
N GLY A 54 -8.92 11.15 4.29
CA GLY A 54 -8.69 9.72 4.08
C GLY A 54 -9.20 9.17 2.74
N ARG A 55 -9.88 9.98 1.93
CA ARG A 55 -10.37 9.55 0.61
C ARG A 55 -9.26 9.53 -0.42
N LEU A 56 -9.36 8.63 -1.39
CA LEU A 56 -8.41 8.54 -2.50
C LEU A 56 -8.31 9.87 -3.26
N SER A 57 -7.08 10.29 -3.51
CA SER A 57 -6.82 11.46 -4.35
C SER A 57 -7.26 11.20 -5.79
N LYS A 58 -7.97 12.17 -6.37
CA LYS A 58 -8.38 12.18 -7.79
C LYS A 58 -7.24 12.56 -8.75
N SER A 59 -6.03 12.82 -8.25
CA SER A 59 -4.91 13.16 -9.14
C SER A 59 -4.55 11.97 -10.03
N THR A 60 -4.18 12.25 -11.28
CA THR A 60 -3.71 11.21 -12.20
C THR A 60 -2.43 10.52 -11.69
N ARG A 61 -1.61 11.25 -10.93
CA ARG A 61 -0.39 10.75 -10.30
C ARG A 61 -0.62 10.56 -8.80
N ASN A 62 -1.42 9.55 -8.48
CA ASN A 62 -1.77 9.18 -7.10
C ASN A 62 -1.08 7.91 -6.60
N ILE A 63 -0.13 7.35 -7.36
CA ILE A 63 0.68 6.19 -6.97
C ILE A 63 2.09 6.69 -6.64
N CYS A 64 2.67 6.18 -5.57
CA CYS A 64 4.06 6.37 -5.21
C CYS A 64 4.64 5.04 -4.74
N PHE A 65 5.94 4.83 -4.94
CA PHE A 65 6.65 3.70 -4.34
C PHE A 65 7.56 4.21 -3.24
N TRP A 66 7.79 3.39 -2.23
CA TRP A 66 8.76 3.68 -1.18
C TRP A 66 9.78 2.56 -1.03
N PRO A 67 11.10 2.81 -1.17
CA PRO A 67 11.75 4.12 -1.43
C PRO A 67 11.34 4.81 -2.74
N ILE A 68 11.38 6.15 -2.79
CA ILE A 68 10.87 6.91 -3.94
C ILE A 68 11.78 6.79 -5.17
N GLY A 69 11.24 6.23 -6.25
CA GLY A 69 11.83 6.23 -7.58
C GLY A 69 11.24 7.29 -8.52
N ALA A 70 12.09 7.89 -9.35
CA ALA A 70 11.71 8.83 -10.41
C ALA A 70 11.58 8.14 -11.78
N PHE A 71 10.42 8.29 -12.40
CA PHE A 71 10.07 7.65 -13.68
C PHE A 71 9.61 8.69 -14.71
N THR A 72 10.55 9.41 -15.30
CA THR A 72 10.29 10.35 -16.42
C THR A 72 11.02 9.92 -17.69
N ASN A 73 10.70 10.55 -18.82
CA ASN A 73 11.39 10.30 -20.10
C ASN A 73 12.83 10.83 -20.13
N ASP A 74 13.25 11.62 -19.13
CA ASP A 74 14.59 12.19 -19.03
C ASP A 74 15.42 11.41 -18.02
N ARG A 75 16.42 10.65 -18.51
CA ARG A 75 17.28 9.81 -17.68
C ARG A 75 18.18 10.61 -16.75
N VAL A 76 18.67 11.79 -17.18
CA VAL A 76 19.52 12.65 -16.34
C VAL A 76 18.69 13.21 -15.19
N LYS A 77 17.46 13.64 -15.49
CA LYS A 77 16.52 14.09 -14.47
C LYS A 77 16.16 12.97 -13.50
N ASN A 78 15.92 11.75 -13.98
CA ASN A 78 15.65 10.60 -13.11
C ASN A 78 16.84 10.31 -12.17
N ALA A 79 18.07 10.32 -12.69
CA ALA A 79 19.26 10.10 -11.87
C ALA A 79 19.41 11.16 -10.77
N LYS A 80 19.22 12.44 -11.11
CA LYS A 80 19.25 13.55 -10.14
C LYS A 80 18.13 13.42 -9.09
N ALA A 81 16.91 13.10 -9.53
CA ALA A 81 15.78 12.94 -8.64
C ALA A 81 15.94 11.74 -7.69
N ASN A 82 16.46 10.61 -8.19
CA ASN A 82 16.73 9.42 -7.37
C ASN A 82 17.82 9.67 -6.33
N ALA A 83 18.90 10.38 -6.71
CA ALA A 83 19.94 10.78 -5.77
C ALA A 83 19.38 11.69 -4.67
N TRP A 84 18.62 12.72 -5.06
CA TRP A 84 17.96 13.61 -4.12
C TRP A 84 17.01 12.87 -3.17
N ASN A 85 16.14 12.01 -3.70
CA ASN A 85 15.16 11.27 -2.89
C ASN A 85 15.86 10.38 -1.86
N ARG A 86 16.93 9.68 -2.25
CA ARG A 86 17.72 8.84 -1.33
C ARG A 86 18.26 9.63 -0.13
N GLU A 87 18.62 10.89 -0.33
CA GLU A 87 19.24 11.74 0.70
C GLU A 87 18.23 12.54 1.52
N HIS A 88 17.09 12.92 0.92
CA HIS A 88 16.18 13.92 1.49
C HIS A 88 14.76 13.43 1.74
N SER A 89 14.34 12.34 1.10
CA SER A 89 12.97 11.86 1.28
C SER A 89 12.82 11.18 2.64
N GLU A 90 11.72 11.52 3.33
CA GLU A 90 11.32 10.92 4.60
C GLU A 90 9.92 10.35 4.48
N ILE A 91 9.67 9.29 5.24
CA ILE A 91 8.35 8.70 5.43
C ILE A 91 8.05 8.64 6.92
N GLU A 92 6.80 8.91 7.28
CA GLU A 92 6.31 8.92 8.65
C GLU A 92 4.93 8.28 8.71
N VAL A 93 4.73 7.32 9.61
CA VAL A 93 3.39 6.80 9.90
C VAL A 93 2.59 7.88 10.64
N VAL A 94 1.39 8.16 10.15
CA VAL A 94 0.53 9.21 10.71
C VAL A 94 -0.88 8.69 10.95
N THR A 95 -1.54 9.24 11.96
CA THR A 95 -2.95 9.00 12.23
C THR A 95 -3.80 10.04 11.52
N ILE A 96 -4.90 9.61 10.90
CA ILE A 96 -5.94 10.50 10.36
C ILE A 96 -7.28 10.20 11.04
N SER A 97 -8.20 11.16 11.00
CA SER A 97 -9.47 11.07 11.72
C SER A 97 -10.47 10.10 11.10
N ASP A 98 -10.43 9.91 9.78
CA ASP A 98 -11.37 9.05 9.05
C ASP A 98 -10.63 8.03 8.20
N MET A 99 -10.72 6.76 8.60
CA MET A 99 -10.17 5.61 7.89
C MET A 99 -11.24 4.85 7.08
N SER A 100 -12.49 5.31 7.05
CA SER A 100 -13.64 4.56 6.53
C SER A 100 -13.49 4.20 5.06
N TRP A 101 -12.93 5.11 4.25
CA TRP A 101 -12.69 4.85 2.84
C TRP A 101 -11.62 3.75 2.63
N ILE A 102 -10.52 3.82 3.38
CA ILE A 102 -9.43 2.84 3.32
C ILE A 102 -9.93 1.47 3.78
N LEU A 103 -10.67 1.44 4.89
CA LEU A 103 -11.30 0.23 5.40
C LEU A 103 -12.27 -0.38 4.37
N GLY A 104 -13.10 0.45 3.74
CA GLY A 104 -14.00 0.04 2.65
C GLY A 104 -13.22 -0.58 1.48
N ARG A 105 -12.09 0.01 1.10
CA ARG A 105 -11.24 -0.52 0.02
C ARG A 105 -10.70 -1.92 0.33
N PHE A 106 -10.26 -2.19 1.56
CA PHE A 106 -9.80 -3.52 1.94
C PHE A 106 -10.96 -4.53 2.07
N ARG A 107 -12.15 -4.09 2.50
CA ARG A 107 -13.36 -4.93 2.50
C ARG A 107 -13.78 -5.33 1.09
N GLU A 108 -13.75 -4.41 0.11
CA GLU A 108 -13.99 -4.73 -1.30
C GLU A 108 -12.99 -5.76 -1.84
N LYS A 109 -11.70 -5.60 -1.53
CA LYS A 109 -10.66 -6.56 -1.91
C LYS A 109 -10.92 -7.93 -1.30
N LEU A 110 -11.27 -7.98 -0.01
CA LEU A 110 -11.61 -9.22 0.69
C LEU A 110 -12.82 -9.91 0.06
N GLU A 111 -13.90 -9.17 -0.23
CA GLU A 111 -15.11 -9.71 -0.85
C GLU A 111 -14.81 -10.30 -2.24
N GLN A 112 -14.00 -9.60 -3.06
CA GLN A 112 -13.60 -10.10 -4.36
C GLN A 112 -12.78 -11.39 -4.23
N THR A 113 -11.76 -11.41 -3.36
CA THR A 113 -10.95 -12.61 -3.15
C THR A 113 -11.79 -13.78 -2.63
N ALA A 114 -12.77 -13.55 -1.75
CA ALA A 114 -13.65 -14.61 -1.28
C ALA A 114 -14.49 -15.24 -2.41
N LYS A 115 -14.95 -14.42 -3.38
CA LYS A 115 -15.65 -14.91 -4.58
C LYS A 115 -14.71 -15.73 -5.47
N ASP A 116 -13.48 -15.28 -5.64
CA ASP A 116 -12.47 -15.99 -6.44
C ASP A 116 -12.14 -17.35 -5.80
N VAL A 117 -11.89 -17.39 -4.48
CA VAL A 117 -11.69 -18.64 -3.72
C VAL A 117 -12.85 -19.60 -3.92
N GLN A 118 -14.10 -19.13 -3.77
CA GLN A 118 -15.29 -19.98 -3.93
C GLN A 118 -15.35 -20.59 -5.33
N ARG A 119 -15.15 -19.75 -6.36
CA ARG A 119 -15.19 -20.18 -7.75
C ARG A 119 -14.08 -21.18 -8.05
N HIS A 120 -12.84 -20.87 -7.71
CA HIS A 120 -11.70 -21.72 -8.02
C HIS A 120 -11.69 -23.02 -7.21
N THR A 121 -12.24 -23.01 -5.99
CA THR A 121 -12.48 -24.25 -5.24
C THR A 121 -13.45 -25.17 -5.99
N TRP A 122 -14.48 -24.62 -6.64
CA TRP A 122 -15.41 -25.41 -7.46
C TRP A 122 -14.77 -25.89 -8.77
N ASP A 123 -14.01 -25.03 -9.45
CA ASP A 123 -13.38 -25.33 -10.74
C ASP A 123 -12.22 -26.33 -10.62
N PHE A 124 -11.39 -26.21 -9.58
CA PHE A 124 -10.09 -26.90 -9.48
C PHE A 124 -9.94 -27.77 -8.23
N GLY A 125 -10.83 -27.62 -7.23
CA GLY A 125 -10.76 -28.32 -5.96
C GLY A 125 -9.99 -27.54 -4.88
N GLU A 126 -10.26 -27.91 -3.63
CA GLU A 126 -9.75 -27.26 -2.42
C GLU A 126 -8.22 -27.29 -2.30
N ASP A 127 -7.59 -28.40 -2.70
CA ASP A 127 -6.15 -28.62 -2.55
C ASP A 127 -5.30 -27.98 -3.66
N ASP A 128 -5.93 -27.30 -4.63
CA ASP A 128 -5.21 -26.64 -5.72
C ASP A 128 -4.33 -25.48 -5.21
N THR A 129 -3.13 -25.37 -5.77
CA THR A 129 -2.14 -24.36 -5.35
C THR A 129 -2.62 -22.91 -5.53
N MET A 130 -3.49 -22.64 -6.51
CA MET A 130 -4.08 -21.32 -6.73
C MET A 130 -5.08 -21.00 -5.62
N VAL A 131 -5.96 -21.94 -5.27
CA VAL A 131 -6.94 -21.79 -4.18
C VAL A 131 -6.25 -21.53 -2.85
N GLN A 132 -5.17 -22.26 -2.55
CA GLN A 132 -4.40 -22.05 -1.32
C GLN A 132 -3.74 -20.65 -1.28
N LYS A 133 -3.24 -20.14 -2.41
CA LYS A 133 -2.72 -18.77 -2.50
C LYS A 133 -3.80 -17.73 -2.27
N GLU A 134 -4.98 -17.90 -2.87
CA GLU A 134 -6.10 -16.98 -2.70
C GLU A 134 -6.63 -16.97 -1.26
N LYS A 135 -6.65 -18.11 -0.57
CA LYS A 135 -6.96 -18.18 0.87
C LYS A 135 -5.94 -17.45 1.73
N ALA A 136 -4.65 -17.53 1.38
CA ALA A 136 -3.62 -16.74 2.06
C ALA A 136 -3.83 -15.23 1.84
N ILE A 137 -4.19 -14.82 0.62
CA ILE A 137 -4.55 -13.42 0.30
C ILE A 137 -5.78 -12.98 1.11
N GLN A 138 -6.82 -13.82 1.17
CA GLN A 138 -8.04 -13.56 1.93
C GLN A 138 -7.70 -13.33 3.41
N SER A 139 -6.94 -14.25 4.02
CA SER A 139 -6.51 -14.17 5.42
C SER A 139 -5.68 -12.91 5.69
N HIS A 140 -4.82 -12.52 4.75
CA HIS A 140 -4.05 -11.27 4.85
C HIS A 140 -4.96 -10.04 4.89
N TYR A 141 -5.97 -9.94 4.01
CA TYR A 141 -6.90 -8.80 4.03
C TYR A 141 -7.78 -8.77 5.28
N GLU A 142 -8.20 -9.91 5.81
CA GLU A 142 -8.87 -10.00 7.11
C GLU A 142 -7.99 -9.44 8.24
N GLY A 143 -6.70 -9.81 8.24
CA GLY A 143 -5.72 -9.27 9.18
C GLY A 143 -5.59 -7.75 9.09
N VAL A 144 -5.41 -7.22 7.86
CA VAL A 144 -5.32 -5.77 7.62
C VAL A 144 -6.57 -5.02 8.10
N ILE A 145 -7.77 -5.57 7.85
CA ILE A 145 -9.03 -4.99 8.32
C ILE A 145 -9.08 -4.94 9.84
N ARG A 146 -8.73 -6.03 10.53
CA ARG A 146 -8.70 -6.08 12.01
C ARG A 146 -7.69 -5.10 12.58
N PHE A 147 -6.53 -4.97 11.94
CA PHE A 147 -5.52 -3.97 12.28
C PHE A 147 -6.07 -2.54 12.18
N ILE A 148 -6.69 -2.17 11.05
CA ILE A 148 -7.27 -0.83 10.86
C ILE A 148 -8.39 -0.55 11.88
N GLU A 149 -9.18 -1.56 12.24
CA GLU A 149 -10.23 -1.45 13.25
C GLU A 149 -9.70 -1.37 14.71
N GLY A 150 -8.37 -1.47 14.91
CA GLY A 150 -7.75 -1.48 16.24
C GLY A 150 -8.03 -2.76 17.03
N LYS A 151 -8.28 -3.88 16.33
CA LYS A 151 -8.62 -5.19 16.90
C LYS A 151 -7.47 -6.21 16.79
N GLU A 152 -6.25 -5.76 16.51
CA GLU A 152 -5.05 -6.61 16.68
C GLU A 152 -4.84 -6.83 18.18
N PHE A 153 -4.83 -8.10 18.59
CA PHE A 153 -4.43 -8.58 19.93
C PHE A 153 -3.28 -9.55 19.77
#